data_AF-A0A292ZB55-F1
#
_entry.id   AF-A0A292ZB55-F1
#
_cell.length_a   1.000
_cell.length_b   1.000
_cell.length_c   1.000
_cell.angle_alpha   90.00
_cell.angle_beta   90.00
_cell.angle_gamma   90.00
#
_symmetry.space_group_name_H-M   'P 1'
#
loop_
_entity.id
_entity.type
_entity.pdbx_description
1 polymer ?
#
loop_
_entity_poly.entity_id
_entity_poly.type
_entity_poly.pdbx_seq_one_letter_code
_entity_poly.pdbx_strand_id
1 'polypeptide(L)'
;MVTLFSQEQIEAIAGALGDTDVGLKGSEIALLIAACEMTDPGEITKRHRIYNAFVTSQNARQDRTRILGFIRKAMSPARYSREPYRYEPMRANLNQALAFAGLVVSEAGKIETVEQATTLPEAQRRARELRTDLETRGVHPDVLRFCRAELLADDYFHAVQEAVKSVADKMRVRTGLTDDGGTLVDRVLGGEPPMLAINPRNTASERSEQSGFANLVKGVFGMFRNPTAHEARIHWPMTKTDAEDLLTLVSLIHRRLDAAHMPPRP
;
A
#
# COMPACT_ATOMS: atom_id res chain seq x y z
N MET A 1 -38.03 2.72 -6.37
CA MET A 1 -37.34 1.63 -7.07
C MET A 1 -36.37 0.99 -6.10
N VAL A 2 -36.32 -0.34 -6.03
CA VAL A 2 -35.31 -1.03 -5.22
C VAL A 2 -33.98 -0.96 -5.98
N THR A 3 -32.97 -0.34 -5.38
CA THR A 3 -31.64 -0.26 -5.99
C THR A 3 -30.89 -1.56 -5.71
N LEU A 4 -30.54 -2.29 -6.76
CA LEU A 4 -29.70 -3.48 -6.71
C LEU A 4 -28.28 -3.13 -7.16
N PHE A 5 -27.30 -3.91 -6.73
CA PHE A 5 -25.99 -3.87 -7.38
C PHE A 5 -26.03 -4.72 -8.66
N SER A 6 -25.38 -4.24 -9.72
CA SER A 6 -25.13 -5.06 -10.91
C SER A 6 -24.17 -6.21 -10.57
N GLN A 7 -24.10 -7.20 -11.45
CA GLN A 7 -23.20 -8.34 -11.27
C GLN A 7 -21.74 -7.89 -11.17
N GLU A 8 -21.33 -6.94 -12.01
CA GLU A 8 -19.99 -6.37 -12.06
C GLU A 8 -19.66 -5.59 -10.78
N GLN A 9 -20.64 -4.85 -10.24
CA GLN A 9 -20.48 -4.14 -8.98
C GLN A 9 -20.28 -5.11 -7.80
N ILE A 10 -21.07 -6.20 -7.74
CA ILE A 10 -20.90 -7.22 -6.70
C ILE A 10 -19.53 -7.89 -6.81
N GLU A 11 -19.09 -8.19 -8.03
CA GLU A 11 -17.76 -8.78 -8.28
C GLU A 11 -16.64 -7.84 -7.84
N ALA A 12 -16.70 -6.56 -8.20
CA ALA A 12 -15.72 -5.56 -7.79
C ALA A 12 -15.65 -5.39 -6.26
N ILE A 13 -16.81 -5.29 -5.60
CA ILE A 13 -16.91 -5.15 -4.14
C ILE A 13 -16.36 -6.41 -3.45
N ALA A 14 -16.73 -7.60 -3.92
CA ALA A 14 -16.25 -8.87 -3.37
C ALA A 14 -14.75 -9.05 -3.58
N GLY A 15 -14.23 -8.62 -4.73
CA GLY A 15 -12.79 -8.57 -5.02
C GLY A 15 -12.04 -7.67 -4.04
N ALA A 16 -12.52 -6.45 -3.81
CA ALA A 16 -11.90 -5.49 -2.90
C ALA A 16 -11.87 -5.99 -1.45
N LEU A 17 -13.00 -6.52 -0.95
CA LEU A 17 -13.11 -7.07 0.40
C LEU A 17 -12.33 -8.39 0.57
N GLY A 18 -12.18 -9.15 -0.50
CA GLY A 18 -11.51 -10.45 -0.54
C GLY A 18 -10.03 -10.41 -0.91
N ASP A 19 -9.46 -9.22 -1.13
CA ASP A 19 -8.08 -9.02 -1.57
C ASP A 19 -7.06 -9.76 -0.67
N THR A 20 -5.98 -10.26 -1.28
CA THR A 20 -4.98 -11.10 -0.59
C THR A 20 -4.18 -10.29 0.43
N ASP A 21 -3.79 -9.06 0.09
CA ASP A 21 -2.85 -8.25 0.87
C ASP A 21 -3.56 -7.31 1.84
N VAL A 22 -4.65 -6.68 1.39
CA VAL A 22 -5.35 -5.64 2.16
C VAL A 22 -6.77 -6.02 2.60
N GLY A 23 -7.30 -7.15 2.11
CA GLY A 23 -8.67 -7.58 2.38
C GLY A 23 -8.91 -8.26 3.74
N LEU A 24 -10.11 -8.80 3.90
CA LEU A 24 -10.51 -9.59 5.07
C LEU A 24 -9.74 -10.92 5.14
N LYS A 25 -9.52 -11.41 6.35
CA LYS A 25 -9.08 -12.80 6.61
C LYS A 25 -10.27 -13.75 6.43
N GLY A 26 -10.01 -15.02 6.08
CA GLY A 26 -11.07 -16.02 5.84
C GLY A 26 -12.02 -16.22 7.03
N SER A 27 -11.48 -16.17 8.26
CA SER A 27 -12.26 -16.23 9.50
C SER A 27 -13.15 -15.00 9.71
N GLU A 28 -12.69 -13.82 9.31
CA GLU A 28 -13.47 -12.58 9.38
C GLU A 28 -14.66 -12.62 8.40
N ILE A 29 -14.44 -13.16 7.20
CA ILE A 29 -15.49 -13.32 6.17
C ILE A 29 -16.61 -14.21 6.72
N ALA A 30 -16.26 -15.38 7.27
CA ALA A 30 -17.23 -16.31 7.85
C ALA A 30 -18.11 -15.63 8.92
N LEU A 31 -17.47 -14.92 9.85
CA LEU A 31 -18.16 -14.23 10.94
C LEU A 31 -19.08 -13.11 10.42
N LEU A 32 -18.64 -12.35 9.41
CA LEU A 32 -19.42 -11.27 8.82
C LEU A 32 -20.60 -11.79 7.98
N ILE A 33 -20.43 -12.90 7.24
CA ILE A 33 -21.51 -13.55 6.50
C ILE A 33 -22.62 -13.98 7.47
N ALA A 34 -22.25 -14.67 8.55
CA ALA A 34 -23.18 -15.09 9.59
C ALA A 34 -23.87 -13.90 10.28
N ALA A 35 -23.12 -12.87 10.67
CA ALA A 35 -23.65 -11.67 11.32
C ALA A 35 -24.60 -10.85 10.44
N CYS A 36 -24.62 -11.09 9.13
CA CYS A 36 -25.53 -10.47 8.17
C CYS A 36 -26.67 -11.38 7.73
N GLU A 37 -26.79 -12.59 8.28
CA GLU A 37 -27.82 -13.58 7.92
C GLU A 37 -27.81 -13.92 6.42
N MET A 38 -26.60 -14.07 5.87
CA MET A 38 -26.36 -14.53 4.50
C MET A 38 -25.92 -15.99 4.51
N THR A 39 -26.19 -16.70 3.41
CA THR A 39 -25.78 -18.10 3.23
C THR A 39 -24.30 -18.15 2.87
N ASP A 40 -23.52 -18.92 3.64
CA ASP A 40 -22.11 -19.13 3.38
C ASP A 40 -21.92 -20.27 2.37
N PRO A 41 -21.27 -20.03 1.22
CA PRO A 41 -20.99 -21.07 0.23
C PRO A 41 -19.86 -22.02 0.64
N GLY A 42 -19.19 -21.79 1.78
CA GLY A 42 -18.13 -22.65 2.31
C GLY A 42 -16.71 -22.19 1.98
N GLU A 43 -15.72 -23.06 2.20
CA GLU A 43 -14.29 -22.76 2.04
C GLU A 43 -13.86 -22.77 0.57
N ILE A 44 -14.15 -21.67 -0.12
CA ILE A 44 -13.60 -21.32 -1.43
C ILE A 44 -12.72 -20.06 -1.33
N THR A 45 -12.16 -19.60 -2.44
CA THR A 45 -11.35 -18.38 -2.46
C THR A 45 -12.15 -17.19 -1.89
N LYS A 46 -11.47 -16.33 -1.10
CA LYS A 46 -12.10 -15.23 -0.35
C LYS A 46 -13.07 -14.40 -1.19
N ARG A 47 -12.63 -13.96 -2.37
CA ARG A 47 -13.45 -13.17 -3.31
C ARG A 47 -14.70 -13.91 -3.78
N HIS A 48 -14.59 -15.20 -4.14
CA HIS A 48 -15.74 -15.98 -4.61
C HIS A 48 -16.70 -16.30 -3.45
N ARG A 49 -16.18 -16.51 -2.24
CA ARG A 49 -17.00 -16.71 -1.03
C ARG A 49 -17.90 -15.51 -0.76
N ILE A 50 -17.32 -14.30 -0.78
CA ILE A 50 -18.06 -13.05 -0.59
C ILE A 50 -19.05 -12.84 -1.73
N TYR A 51 -18.61 -13.01 -2.98
CA TYR A 51 -19.44 -12.84 -4.18
C TYR A 51 -20.69 -13.74 -4.15
N ASN A 52 -20.50 -15.04 -3.93
CA ASN A 52 -21.60 -16.00 -3.92
C ASN A 52 -22.58 -15.71 -2.77
N ALA A 53 -22.09 -15.31 -1.59
CA ALA A 53 -22.95 -14.91 -0.47
C ALA A 53 -23.79 -13.67 -0.81
N PHE A 54 -23.18 -12.67 -1.46
CA PHE A 54 -23.85 -11.44 -1.88
C PHE A 54 -24.89 -11.70 -2.97
N VAL A 55 -24.53 -12.41 -4.03
CA VAL A 55 -25.45 -12.77 -5.13
C VAL A 55 -26.63 -13.57 -4.60
N THR A 56 -26.37 -14.60 -3.79
CA THR A 56 -27.44 -15.43 -3.20
C THR A 56 -28.38 -14.59 -2.35
N SER A 57 -27.85 -13.72 -1.49
CA SER A 57 -28.69 -12.85 -0.64
C SER A 57 -29.48 -11.84 -1.45
N GLN A 58 -28.86 -11.18 -2.44
CA GLN A 58 -29.53 -10.16 -3.26
C GLN A 58 -30.62 -10.78 -4.13
N ASN A 59 -30.36 -11.93 -4.75
CA ASN A 59 -31.33 -12.62 -5.60
C ASN A 59 -32.50 -13.17 -4.80
N ALA A 60 -32.26 -13.71 -3.60
CA ALA A 60 -33.33 -14.24 -2.75
C ALA A 60 -34.23 -13.14 -2.17
N ARG A 61 -33.65 -11.99 -1.81
CA ARG A 61 -34.36 -10.89 -1.12
C ARG A 61 -34.81 -9.76 -2.04
N GLN A 62 -34.30 -9.74 -3.27
CA GLN A 62 -34.49 -8.65 -4.23
C GLN A 62 -34.10 -7.29 -3.65
N ASP A 63 -33.05 -7.23 -2.81
CA ASP A 63 -32.49 -6.01 -2.23
C ASP A 63 -30.98 -6.08 -2.01
N ARG A 64 -30.34 -4.93 -1.80
CA ARG A 64 -28.90 -4.83 -1.46
C ARG A 64 -28.63 -4.62 0.03
N THR A 65 -29.63 -4.78 0.89
CA THR A 65 -29.58 -4.35 2.30
C THR A 65 -28.54 -5.12 3.10
N ARG A 66 -28.45 -6.44 2.87
CA ARG A 66 -27.48 -7.30 3.56
C ARG A 66 -26.03 -7.06 3.10
N ILE A 67 -25.85 -6.74 1.81
CA ILE A 67 -24.54 -6.35 1.26
C ILE A 67 -24.06 -5.05 1.92
N LEU A 68 -24.92 -4.03 2.00
CA LEU A 68 -24.59 -2.78 2.70
C LEU A 68 -24.33 -3.01 4.20
N GLY A 69 -25.10 -3.90 4.84
CA GLY A 69 -24.88 -4.31 6.23
C GLY A 69 -23.53 -4.97 6.44
N PHE A 70 -23.13 -5.85 5.51
CA PHE A 70 -21.81 -6.49 5.53
C PHE A 70 -20.70 -5.46 5.42
N ILE A 71 -20.81 -4.53 4.46
CA ILE A 71 -19.83 -3.46 4.27
C ILE A 71 -19.67 -2.62 5.54
N ARG A 72 -20.78 -2.16 6.15
CA ARG A 72 -20.73 -1.39 7.40
C ARG A 72 -20.05 -2.14 8.54
N LYS A 73 -20.33 -3.44 8.68
CA LYS A 73 -19.69 -4.26 9.72
C LYS A 73 -18.21 -4.50 9.41
N ALA A 74 -17.86 -4.76 8.15
CA ALA A 74 -16.49 -4.96 7.71
C ALA A 74 -15.65 -3.69 7.91
N MET A 75 -16.22 -2.52 7.64
CA MET A 75 -15.59 -1.20 7.72
C MET A 75 -15.77 -0.50 9.07
N SER A 76 -16.12 -1.21 10.13
CA SER A 76 -16.16 -0.60 11.47
C SER A 76 -14.73 -0.32 11.98
N PRO A 77 -14.34 0.95 12.26
CA PRO A 77 -12.98 1.28 12.70
C PRO A 77 -12.54 0.53 13.95
N ALA A 78 -13.48 0.24 14.86
CA ALA A 78 -13.22 -0.49 16.10
C ALA A 78 -12.61 -1.89 15.87
N ARG A 79 -12.92 -2.55 14.73
CA ARG A 79 -12.34 -3.85 14.36
C ARG A 79 -10.84 -3.79 14.09
N TYR A 80 -10.33 -2.62 13.72
CA TYR A 80 -8.94 -2.40 13.36
C TYR A 80 -8.13 -1.77 14.50
N SER A 81 -8.68 -1.65 15.71
CA SER A 81 -7.99 -1.09 16.88
C SER A 81 -6.63 -1.74 17.19
N ARG A 82 -6.50 -3.05 16.94
CA ARG A 82 -5.24 -3.82 17.11
C ARG A 82 -4.32 -3.80 15.89
N GLU A 83 -4.87 -3.55 14.71
CA GLU A 83 -4.14 -3.52 13.43
C GLU A 83 -4.54 -2.26 12.61
N PRO A 84 -4.31 -1.02 13.12
CA PRO A 84 -4.85 0.20 12.49
C PRO A 84 -4.35 0.42 11.07
N TYR A 85 -3.14 -0.06 10.78
CA TYR A 85 -2.49 0.01 9.47
C TYR A 85 -3.28 -0.71 8.36
N ARG A 86 -4.21 -1.62 8.68
CA ARG A 86 -5.03 -2.32 7.69
C ARG A 86 -6.27 -1.53 7.25
N TYR A 87 -6.75 -0.61 8.09
CA TYR A 87 -8.06 0.02 7.88
C TYR A 87 -8.08 0.86 6.60
N GLU A 88 -7.17 1.82 6.49
CA GLU A 88 -7.18 2.78 5.40
C GLU A 88 -6.93 2.14 4.03
N PRO A 89 -5.94 1.22 3.86
CA PRO A 89 -5.78 0.49 2.61
C PRO A 89 -7.02 -0.32 2.20
N MET A 90 -7.70 -0.94 3.17
CA MET A 90 -8.90 -1.72 2.88
C MET A 90 -10.09 -0.82 2.51
N ARG A 91 -10.30 0.27 3.24
CA ARG A 91 -11.36 1.26 2.99
C ARG A 91 -11.23 1.86 1.60
N ALA A 92 -10.02 2.24 1.23
CA ALA A 92 -9.80 2.89 -0.05
C ALA A 92 -9.88 1.92 -1.24
N ASN A 93 -9.40 0.67 -1.12
CA ASN A 93 -9.64 -0.37 -2.10
C ASN A 93 -11.15 -0.64 -2.31
N LEU A 94 -11.92 -0.68 -1.21
CA LEU A 94 -13.38 -0.82 -1.26
C LEU A 94 -14.08 0.39 -1.90
N ASN A 95 -13.66 1.61 -1.56
CA ASN A 95 -14.24 2.84 -2.12
C ASN A 95 -14.08 2.94 -3.63
N GLN A 96 -13.01 2.35 -4.19
CA GLN A 96 -12.85 2.26 -5.64
C GLN A 96 -13.93 1.40 -6.29
N ALA A 97 -14.27 0.26 -5.68
CA ALA A 97 -15.37 -0.58 -6.17
C ALA A 97 -16.73 0.11 -5.99
N LEU A 98 -16.92 0.82 -4.87
CA LEU A 98 -18.18 1.50 -4.54
C LEU A 98 -18.43 2.77 -5.37
N ALA A 99 -17.39 3.42 -5.90
CA ALA A 99 -17.52 4.59 -6.77
C ALA A 99 -18.43 4.31 -7.98
N PHE A 100 -18.33 3.12 -8.58
CA PHE A 100 -19.18 2.68 -9.68
C PHE A 100 -20.63 2.42 -9.29
N ALA A 101 -20.93 2.38 -8.00
CA ALA A 101 -22.28 2.26 -7.47
C ALA A 101 -22.79 3.57 -6.82
N GLY A 102 -22.03 4.67 -6.95
CA GLY A 102 -22.37 5.96 -6.35
C GLY A 102 -22.30 5.95 -4.82
N LEU A 103 -21.40 5.14 -4.25
CA LEU A 103 -21.25 4.97 -2.81
C LEU A 103 -19.80 5.19 -2.37
N VAL A 104 -19.62 5.62 -1.12
CA VAL A 104 -18.31 5.73 -0.47
C VAL A 104 -18.45 5.32 0.99
N VAL A 105 -17.39 4.77 1.57
CA VAL A 105 -17.22 4.56 3.01
C VAL A 105 -16.36 5.69 3.56
N SER A 106 -16.93 6.51 4.44
CA SER A 106 -16.21 7.60 5.11
C SER A 106 -15.20 7.05 6.13
N GLU A 107 -14.32 7.91 6.63
CA GLU A 107 -13.31 7.54 7.65
C GLU A 107 -13.95 6.90 8.90
N ALA A 108 -15.18 7.31 9.24
CA ALA A 108 -15.96 6.75 10.34
C ALA A 108 -16.57 5.35 10.05
N GLY A 109 -16.35 4.78 8.86
CA GLY A 109 -16.91 3.49 8.46
C GLY A 109 -18.37 3.56 8.02
N LYS A 110 -18.90 4.76 7.77
CA LYS A 110 -20.29 4.96 7.34
C LYS A 110 -20.38 4.98 5.82
N ILE A 111 -21.45 4.40 5.27
CA ILE A 111 -21.71 4.45 3.83
C ILE A 111 -22.47 5.74 3.50
N GLU A 112 -21.93 6.51 2.57
CA GLU A 112 -22.46 7.76 2.07
C GLU A 112 -22.67 7.67 0.55
N THR A 113 -23.58 8.48 0.01
CA THR A 113 -23.84 8.55 -1.43
C THR A 113 -22.96 9.60 -2.07
N VAL A 114 -22.37 9.28 -3.22
CA VAL A 114 -21.53 10.18 -4.01
C VAL A 114 -21.94 10.13 -5.49
N GLU A 115 -21.40 11.04 -6.30
CA GLU A 115 -21.54 10.97 -7.75
C GLU A 115 -20.98 9.65 -8.27
N GLN A 116 -21.77 8.95 -9.09
CA GLN A 116 -21.41 7.63 -9.62
C GLN A 116 -20.32 7.77 -10.69
N ALA A 117 -19.22 7.06 -10.51
CA ALA A 117 -18.16 7.00 -11.51
C ALA A 117 -18.60 6.18 -12.73
N THR A 118 -18.35 6.72 -13.92
CA THR A 118 -18.59 6.02 -15.21
C THR A 118 -17.30 5.46 -15.83
N THR A 119 -16.13 5.87 -15.31
CA THR A 119 -14.80 5.40 -15.74
C THR A 119 -13.97 4.99 -14.51
N LEU A 120 -12.86 4.28 -14.70
CA LEU A 120 -11.91 3.99 -13.61
C LEU A 120 -11.51 5.29 -12.90
N PRO A 121 -11.64 5.37 -11.56
CA PRO A 121 -11.12 6.50 -10.79
C PRO A 121 -9.71 6.86 -11.25
N GLU A 122 -9.44 8.14 -11.46
CA GLU A 122 -8.15 8.62 -11.99
C GLU A 122 -6.95 8.08 -11.20
N ALA A 123 -7.08 7.99 -9.87
CA ALA A 123 -6.09 7.39 -8.97
C ALA A 123 -5.74 5.94 -9.32
N GLN A 124 -6.72 5.12 -9.72
CA GLN A 124 -6.50 3.73 -10.15
C GLN A 124 -5.78 3.67 -11.49
N ARG A 125 -6.13 4.56 -12.43
CA ARG A 125 -5.44 4.66 -13.71
C ARG A 125 -3.97 5.01 -13.47
N ARG A 126 -3.69 6.06 -12.69
CA ARG A 126 -2.33 6.48 -12.29
C ARG A 126 -1.56 5.33 -11.62
N ALA A 127 -2.18 4.61 -10.68
CA ALA A 127 -1.56 3.47 -10.00
C ALA A 127 -1.22 2.31 -10.92
N ARG A 128 -2.15 1.91 -11.80
CA ARG A 128 -1.93 0.82 -12.74
C ARG A 128 -0.87 1.16 -13.76
N GLU A 129 -0.91 2.36 -14.34
CA GLU A 129 0.08 2.82 -15.30
C GLU A 129 1.48 2.88 -14.65
N LEU A 130 1.61 3.57 -13.51
CA LEU A 130 2.89 3.65 -12.79
C LEU A 130 3.44 2.26 -12.44
N ARG A 131 2.58 1.37 -11.92
CA ARG A 131 2.98 0.01 -11.59
C ARG A 131 3.47 -0.76 -12.81
N THR A 132 2.78 -0.65 -13.94
CA THR A 132 3.12 -1.35 -15.18
C THR A 132 4.46 -0.87 -15.73
N ASP A 133 4.70 0.43 -15.70
CA ASP A 133 5.95 1.03 -16.15
C ASP A 133 7.13 0.61 -15.26
N LEU A 134 6.93 0.58 -13.93
CA LEU A 134 7.95 0.14 -12.97
C LEU A 134 8.22 -1.36 -13.04
N GLU A 135 7.19 -2.20 -13.25
CA GLU A 135 7.35 -3.64 -13.48
C GLU A 135 8.20 -3.87 -14.75
N THR A 136 7.93 -3.13 -15.82
CA THR A 136 8.71 -3.19 -17.07
C THR A 136 10.17 -2.77 -16.86
N ARG A 137 10.43 -1.80 -15.98
CA ARG A 137 11.78 -1.36 -15.59
C ARG A 137 12.51 -2.34 -14.64
N GLY A 138 11.85 -3.42 -14.18
CA GLY A 138 12.43 -4.37 -13.24
C GLY A 138 12.64 -3.79 -11.83
N VAL A 139 11.73 -2.91 -11.40
CA VAL A 139 11.78 -2.25 -10.10
C VAL A 139 11.58 -3.25 -8.96
N HIS A 140 12.28 -3.02 -7.86
CA HIS A 140 12.31 -3.93 -6.70
C HIS A 140 10.91 -4.16 -6.11
N PRO A 141 10.54 -5.41 -5.73
CA PRO A 141 9.21 -5.72 -5.20
C PRO A 141 8.79 -4.86 -3.99
N ASP A 142 9.71 -4.53 -3.09
CA ASP A 142 9.41 -3.68 -1.94
C ASP A 142 8.95 -2.27 -2.36
N VAL A 143 9.38 -1.79 -3.52
CA VAL A 143 8.95 -0.49 -4.07
C VAL A 143 7.59 -0.60 -4.75
N LEU A 144 7.36 -1.69 -5.52
CA LEU A 144 6.09 -1.92 -6.21
C LEU A 144 4.88 -1.98 -5.27
N ARG A 145 5.11 -2.34 -4.00
CA ARG A 145 4.07 -2.35 -2.96
C ARG A 145 3.48 -0.95 -2.70
N PHE A 146 4.17 0.13 -3.07
CA PHE A 146 3.69 1.50 -2.89
C PHE A 146 3.00 2.08 -4.13
N CYS A 147 2.96 1.34 -5.25
CA CYS A 147 2.19 1.70 -6.45
C CYS A 147 0.71 1.34 -6.27
N ARG A 148 0.06 1.94 -5.27
CA ARG A 148 -1.34 1.71 -4.96
C ARG A 148 -2.15 2.98 -5.14
N ALA A 149 -3.41 2.83 -5.54
CA ALA A 149 -4.28 3.96 -5.83
C ALA A 149 -4.51 4.86 -4.60
N GLU A 150 -4.39 4.33 -3.38
CA GLU A 150 -4.46 5.11 -2.15
C GLU A 150 -3.35 6.16 -2.05
N LEU A 151 -2.14 5.77 -2.41
CA LEU A 151 -0.95 6.62 -2.33
C LEU A 151 -0.82 7.56 -3.53
N LEU A 152 -1.71 7.42 -4.51
CA LEU A 152 -1.72 8.14 -5.79
C LEU A 152 -3.03 8.90 -6.01
N ALA A 153 -3.87 8.99 -4.97
CA ALA A 153 -5.17 9.64 -5.00
C ALA A 153 -5.05 11.13 -5.35
N ASP A 154 -4.12 11.83 -4.70
CA ASP A 154 -3.87 13.25 -4.92
C ASP A 154 -2.65 13.47 -5.85
N ASP A 155 -1.51 12.87 -5.50
CA ASP A 155 -0.22 13.02 -6.20
C ASP A 155 0.74 11.83 -5.94
N TYR A 156 1.78 11.67 -6.76
CA TYR A 156 2.81 10.64 -6.67
C TYR A 156 3.75 10.78 -5.47
N PHE A 157 3.81 11.97 -4.86
CA PHE A 157 4.71 12.27 -3.74
C PHE A 157 4.55 11.29 -2.57
N HIS A 158 3.32 10.92 -2.21
CA HIS A 158 3.06 10.01 -1.09
C HIS A 158 3.59 8.59 -1.38
N ALA A 159 3.42 8.10 -2.60
CA ALA A 159 3.97 6.80 -3.01
C ALA A 159 5.51 6.78 -2.91
N VAL A 160 6.18 7.84 -3.37
CA VAL A 160 7.65 7.96 -3.26
C VAL A 160 8.08 8.07 -1.81
N GLN A 161 7.40 8.89 -1.00
CA GLN A 161 7.76 9.07 0.40
C GLN A 161 7.65 7.75 1.19
N GLU A 162 6.58 6.98 0.99
CA GLU A 162 6.42 5.66 1.62
C GLU A 162 7.47 4.66 1.11
N ALA A 163 7.81 4.68 -0.18
CA ALA A 163 8.90 3.87 -0.72
C ALA A 163 10.25 4.21 -0.06
N VAL A 164 10.55 5.49 0.18
CA VAL A 164 11.78 5.90 0.90
C VAL A 164 11.76 5.42 2.35
N LYS A 165 10.62 5.51 3.05
CA LYS A 165 10.48 4.99 4.43
C LYS A 165 10.75 3.49 4.51
N SER A 166 10.39 2.72 3.48
CA SER A 166 10.67 1.28 3.43
C SER A 166 12.15 0.93 3.44
N VAL A 167 13.02 1.80 2.91
CA VAL A 167 14.48 1.63 2.98
C VAL A 167 14.95 1.75 4.44
N ALA A 168 14.43 2.73 5.17
CA ALA A 168 14.76 2.91 6.58
C ALA A 168 14.32 1.70 7.40
N ASP A 169 13.09 1.22 7.17
CA ASP A 169 12.56 0.03 7.82
C ASP A 169 13.43 -1.21 7.55
N LYS A 170 13.82 -1.45 6.28
CA LYS A 170 14.74 -2.54 5.93
C LYS A 170 16.08 -2.45 6.68
N MET A 171 16.68 -1.27 6.73
CA MET A 171 17.92 -1.08 7.49
C MET A 171 17.74 -1.39 8.98
N ARG A 172 16.64 -0.95 9.61
CA ARG A 172 16.34 -1.25 11.02
C ARG A 172 16.14 -2.74 11.25
N VAL A 173 15.32 -3.40 10.43
CA VAL A 173 15.08 -4.84 10.51
C VAL A 173 16.38 -5.62 10.40
N ARG A 174 17.27 -5.23 9.49
CA ARG A 174 18.56 -5.89 9.32
C ARG A 174 19.55 -5.63 10.45
N THR A 175 19.53 -4.46 11.08
CA THR A 175 20.59 -4.03 12.02
C THR A 175 20.17 -3.99 13.49
N GLY A 176 18.88 -4.05 13.78
CA GLY A 176 18.31 -3.85 15.12
C GLY A 176 18.34 -2.40 15.60
N LEU A 177 18.74 -1.44 14.76
CA LEU A 177 18.75 -0.02 15.12
C LEU A 177 17.35 0.59 15.16
N THR A 178 17.20 1.64 15.95
CA THR A 178 15.94 2.40 16.10
C THR A 178 16.07 3.86 15.63
N ASP A 179 17.25 4.25 15.14
CA ASP A 179 17.49 5.61 14.63
C ASP A 179 16.66 5.92 13.37
N ASP A 180 16.70 7.17 12.93
CA ASP A 180 16.01 7.61 11.73
C ASP A 180 16.80 8.63 10.91
N GLY A 181 16.46 8.75 9.63
CA GLY A 181 17.07 9.72 8.71
C GLY A 181 18.56 9.51 8.48
N GLY A 182 19.30 10.61 8.35
CA GLY A 182 20.75 10.58 8.13
C GLY A 182 21.52 9.85 9.23
N THR A 183 21.08 9.94 10.50
CA THR A 183 21.73 9.23 11.61
C THR A 183 21.65 7.71 11.45
N LEU A 184 20.51 7.19 11.00
CA LEU A 184 20.37 5.77 10.67
C LEU A 184 21.34 5.37 9.55
N VAL A 185 21.40 6.16 8.48
CA VAL A 185 22.29 5.90 7.34
C VAL A 185 23.76 5.87 7.77
N ASP A 186 24.19 6.86 8.54
CA ASP A 186 25.57 6.97 9.03
C ASP A 186 25.97 5.77 9.89
N ARG A 187 25.07 5.30 10.76
CA ARG A 187 25.32 4.14 11.63
C ARG A 187 25.31 2.82 10.86
N VAL A 188 24.47 2.69 9.84
CA VAL A 188 24.31 1.43 9.08
C VAL A 188 25.39 1.27 8.02
N LEU A 189 25.63 2.32 7.24
CA LEU A 189 26.46 2.28 6.03
C LEU A 189 27.80 3.02 6.18
N GLY A 190 27.95 3.86 7.21
CA GLY A 190 29.21 4.53 7.52
C GLY A 190 30.08 3.75 8.50
N GLY A 191 31.29 4.24 8.74
CA GLY A 191 32.27 3.64 9.66
C GLY A 191 33.21 2.61 9.04
N GLU A 192 34.15 2.13 9.84
CA GLU A 192 35.20 1.17 9.46
C GLU A 192 35.35 0.08 10.54
N PRO A 193 34.73 -1.12 10.37
CA PRO A 193 33.81 -1.50 9.30
C PRO A 193 32.37 -0.98 9.52
N PRO A 194 31.57 -0.78 8.46
CA PRO A 194 30.16 -0.44 8.58
C PRO A 194 29.35 -1.63 9.10
N MET A 195 28.15 -1.39 9.61
CA MET A 195 27.25 -2.49 9.99
C MET A 195 26.81 -3.31 8.78
N LEU A 196 26.54 -2.65 7.64
CA LEU A 196 26.24 -3.30 6.36
C LEU A 196 27.25 -2.84 5.30
N ALA A 197 28.03 -3.80 4.80
CA ALA A 197 28.95 -3.62 3.68
C ALA A 197 28.27 -4.03 2.37
N ILE A 198 28.27 -3.14 1.37
CA ILE A 198 27.68 -3.41 0.04
C ILE A 198 28.63 -4.11 -0.94
N ASN A 199 29.89 -4.25 -0.55
CA ASN A 199 30.98 -4.87 -1.31
C ASN A 199 32.07 -5.39 -0.33
N PRO A 200 33.13 -6.06 -0.79
CA PRO A 200 34.18 -6.61 0.08
C PRO A 200 35.07 -5.58 0.81
N ARG A 201 35.20 -4.34 0.31
CA ARG A 201 35.97 -3.24 0.94
C ARG A 201 37.48 -3.48 1.08
N ASN A 202 38.06 -4.37 0.25
CA ASN A 202 39.48 -4.68 0.23
C ASN A 202 40.31 -3.55 -0.41
N THR A 203 39.74 -2.87 -1.40
CA THR A 203 40.40 -1.82 -2.17
C THR A 203 39.94 -0.42 -1.76
N ALA A 204 40.75 0.60 -2.08
CA ALA A 204 40.35 2.00 -1.89
C ALA A 204 39.07 2.34 -2.70
N SER A 205 38.92 1.80 -3.90
CA SER A 205 37.72 2.00 -4.74
C SER A 205 36.46 1.44 -4.09
N GLU A 206 36.52 0.24 -3.50
CA GLU A 206 35.37 -0.36 -2.81
C GLU A 206 34.98 0.43 -1.55
N ARG A 207 35.94 0.98 -0.80
CA ARG A 207 35.66 1.86 0.35
C ARG A 207 35.04 3.19 -0.08
N SER A 208 35.50 3.74 -1.20
CA SER A 208 34.91 4.94 -1.80
C SER A 208 33.50 4.67 -2.32
N GLU A 209 33.24 3.51 -2.92
CA GLU A 209 31.90 3.09 -3.36
C GLU A 209 30.94 2.96 -2.18
N GLN A 210 31.37 2.33 -1.07
CA GLN A 210 30.58 2.24 0.17
C GLN A 210 30.22 3.65 0.67
N SER A 211 31.21 4.54 0.76
CA SER A 211 31.00 5.93 1.21
C SER A 211 30.07 6.70 0.27
N GLY A 212 30.23 6.53 -1.04
CA GLY A 212 29.37 7.14 -2.05
C GLY A 212 27.93 6.65 -1.95
N PHE A 213 27.72 5.35 -1.73
CA PHE A 213 26.39 4.79 -1.52
C PHE A 213 25.75 5.32 -0.24
N ALA A 214 26.49 5.41 0.87
CA ALA A 214 25.98 6.01 2.11
C ALA A 214 25.51 7.46 1.88
N ASN A 215 26.30 8.26 1.16
CA ASN A 215 25.95 9.64 0.83
C ASN A 215 24.71 9.72 -0.08
N LEU A 216 24.57 8.82 -1.05
CA LEU A 216 23.39 8.74 -1.91
C LEU A 216 22.13 8.47 -1.08
N VAL A 217 22.15 7.44 -0.24
CA VAL A 217 21.01 7.09 0.62
C VAL A 217 20.66 8.24 1.57
N LYS A 218 21.68 8.90 2.13
CA LYS A 218 21.50 10.07 3.00
C LYS A 218 20.87 11.25 2.26
N GLY A 219 21.28 11.50 1.02
CA GLY A 219 20.71 12.51 0.14
C GLY A 219 19.25 12.25 -0.19
N VAL A 220 18.90 11.00 -0.55
CA VAL A 220 17.50 10.58 -0.76
C VAL A 220 16.68 10.81 0.50
N PHE A 221 17.19 10.42 1.67
CA PHE A 221 16.47 10.64 2.92
C PHE A 221 16.27 12.13 3.19
N GLY A 222 17.29 12.96 2.96
CA GLY A 222 17.21 14.42 3.09
C GLY A 222 16.17 15.07 2.18
N MET A 223 16.05 14.60 0.94
CA MET A 223 15.07 15.10 -0.04
C MET A 223 13.61 14.87 0.39
N PHE A 224 13.35 13.81 1.16
CA PHE A 224 12.00 13.45 1.62
C PHE A 224 11.80 13.61 3.14
N ARG A 225 12.80 14.10 3.88
CA ARG A 225 12.68 14.38 5.32
C ARG A 225 12.01 15.75 5.52
N ASN A 226 10.74 15.69 5.89
CA ASN A 226 10.00 16.78 6.52
C ASN A 226 9.75 18.06 5.68
N PRO A 227 8.88 18.01 4.64
CA PRO A 227 8.26 19.22 4.08
C PRO A 227 7.31 19.95 5.06
N THR A 228 6.94 19.30 6.17
CA THR A 228 5.88 19.74 7.09
C THR A 228 6.26 20.84 8.08
N ALA A 229 7.49 21.37 8.06
CA ALA A 229 7.93 22.35 9.06
C ALA A 229 7.95 23.82 8.58
N HIS A 230 8.00 24.11 7.27
CA HIS A 230 8.14 25.52 6.85
C HIS A 230 7.36 26.01 5.64
N GLU A 231 6.69 25.17 4.84
CA GLU A 231 5.77 25.67 3.82
C GLU A 231 4.52 24.81 3.76
N ALA A 232 3.37 25.45 3.53
CA ALA A 232 2.09 24.76 3.41
C ALA A 232 2.21 23.61 2.41
N ARG A 233 1.47 22.54 2.69
CA ARG A 233 1.33 21.24 1.99
C ARG A 233 0.96 21.32 0.49
N ILE A 234 1.24 22.44 -0.16
CA ILE A 234 0.69 22.92 -1.41
C ILE A 234 1.87 23.12 -2.37
N HIS A 235 2.03 22.14 -3.27
CA HIS A 235 2.86 22.18 -4.49
C HIS A 235 4.37 21.92 -4.38
N TRP A 236 4.77 20.69 -4.01
CA TRP A 236 5.76 20.04 -4.87
C TRP A 236 5.01 19.18 -5.89
N PRO A 237 4.65 19.71 -7.06
CA PRO A 237 3.99 18.91 -8.08
C PRO A 237 4.97 17.84 -8.53
N MET A 238 4.67 16.57 -8.25
CA MET A 238 5.47 15.45 -8.72
C MET A 238 4.83 14.92 -9.99
N THR A 239 5.56 14.94 -11.11
CA THR A 239 5.06 14.30 -12.32
C THR A 239 5.19 12.78 -12.21
N LYS A 240 4.48 12.04 -13.08
CA LYS A 240 4.65 10.59 -13.20
C LYS A 240 6.12 10.22 -13.48
N THR A 241 6.79 10.96 -14.36
CA THR A 241 8.19 10.74 -14.71
C THR A 241 9.11 10.92 -13.49
N ASP A 242 8.90 11.98 -12.71
CA ASP A 242 9.66 12.20 -11.47
C ASP A 242 9.50 11.01 -10.51
N ALA A 243 8.26 10.54 -10.34
CA ALA A 243 7.96 9.40 -9.50
C ALA A 243 8.65 8.12 -9.99
N GLU A 244 8.64 7.88 -11.30
CA GLU A 244 9.30 6.72 -11.88
C GLU A 244 10.80 6.71 -11.64
N ASP A 245 11.46 7.86 -11.81
CA ASP A 245 12.90 7.98 -11.64
C ASP A 245 13.30 7.84 -10.16
N LEU A 246 12.53 8.45 -9.26
CA LEU A 246 12.73 8.35 -7.82
C LEU A 246 12.48 6.93 -7.31
N LEU A 247 11.42 6.26 -7.75
CA LEU A 247 11.13 4.86 -7.38
C LEU A 247 12.18 3.90 -7.95
N THR A 248 12.72 4.19 -9.14
CA THR A 248 13.84 3.43 -9.72
C THR A 248 15.12 3.60 -8.88
N LEU A 249 15.39 4.81 -8.38
CA LEU A 249 16.50 5.06 -7.47
C LEU A 249 16.33 4.32 -6.14
N VAL A 250 15.14 4.36 -5.54
CA VAL A 250 14.82 3.61 -4.31
C VAL A 250 14.97 2.10 -4.53
N SER A 251 14.59 1.61 -5.71
CA SER A 251 14.79 0.21 -6.12
C SER A 251 16.26 -0.20 -6.19
N LEU A 252 17.13 0.68 -6.71
CA LEU A 252 18.58 0.44 -6.68
C LEU A 252 19.10 0.31 -5.24
N ILE A 253 18.64 1.17 -4.33
CA ILE A 253 19.03 1.14 -2.92
C ILE A 253 18.60 -0.17 -2.26
N HIS A 254 17.35 -0.61 -2.48
CA HIS A 254 16.88 -1.91 -1.97
C HIS A 254 17.74 -3.06 -2.45
N ARG A 255 18.01 -3.15 -3.76
CA ARG A 255 18.86 -4.23 -4.32
C ARG A 255 20.27 -4.25 -3.70
N ARG A 256 20.86 -3.08 -3.49
CA ARG A 256 22.18 -2.97 -2.84
C ARG A 256 22.12 -3.38 -1.37
N LEU A 257 21.06 -3.01 -0.66
CA LEU A 257 20.84 -3.45 0.71
C LEU A 257 20.55 -4.94 0.78
N ASP A 258 19.88 -5.56 -0.17
CA ASP A 258 19.63 -7.00 -0.16
C ASP A 258 20.92 -7.80 -0.37
N ALA A 259 21.82 -7.32 -1.23
CA ALA A 259 23.13 -7.91 -1.46
C ALA A 259 24.17 -7.63 -0.36
N ALA A 260 23.90 -6.67 0.54
CA ALA A 260 24.86 -6.27 1.58
C ALA A 260 25.01 -7.34 2.67
N HIS A 261 26.17 -7.42 3.28
CA HIS A 261 26.49 -8.37 4.36
C HIS A 261 27.03 -7.64 5.59
N MET A 262 26.93 -8.30 6.76
CA MET A 262 27.59 -7.80 7.97
C MET A 262 29.03 -8.29 7.98
N PRO A 263 30.02 -7.40 7.88
CA PRO A 263 31.42 -7.81 7.99
C PRO A 263 31.72 -8.31 9.42
N PRO A 264 32.69 -9.24 9.57
CA PRO A 264 33.10 -9.70 10.89
C PRO A 264 33.59 -8.53 11.74
N ARG A 265 33.11 -8.46 12.99
CA ARG A 265 33.59 -7.46 13.94
C ARG A 265 34.86 -7.98 14.62
N PRO A 266 35.90 -7.15 14.72
CA PRO A 266 37.08 -7.47 15.53
C PRO A 266 36.72 -7.57 17.02
#